data_AF-A0A4R8VEJ8-F1
#
_entry.id   AF-A0A4R8VEJ8-F1
#
_cell.length_a   1.000
_cell.length_b   1.000
_cell.length_c   1.000
_cell.angle_alpha   90.00
_cell.angle_beta   90.00
_cell.angle_gamma   90.00
#
_symmetry.space_group_name_H-M   'P 1'
#
loop_
_entity.id
_entity.type
_entity.pdbx_description
1 polymer ?
#
loop_
_entity_poly.entity_id
_entity_poly.type
_entity_poly.pdbx_seq_one_letter_code
_entity_poly.pdbx_strand_id
1 'polypeptide(L)' 'MPHYPHTLSDENGDHPLALLQLLAEERKRLIAANTALDREQAALVRKARNAGYGWQMIATALGVTRQAVHKKYGRR' A
#
# COMPACT_ATOMS: atom_id res chain seq x y z
N MET A 1 -5.75 -36.28 15.98
CA MET A 1 -6.75 -35.25 15.61
C MET A 1 -6.35 -33.94 16.28
N PRO A 2 -6.18 -32.82 15.56
CA PRO A 2 -5.91 -31.54 16.19
C PRO A 2 -7.19 -31.02 16.84
N HIS A 3 -7.22 -30.96 18.17
CA HIS A 3 -8.25 -30.28 18.94
C HIS A 3 -8.12 -28.77 18.70
N TYR A 4 -8.99 -28.20 17.87
CA TYR A 4 -9.23 -26.77 17.93
C TYR A 4 -10.09 -26.50 19.18
N PRO A 5 -9.64 -25.69 20.14
CA PRO A 5 -10.46 -25.33 21.28
C PRO A 5 -11.73 -24.65 20.78
N HIS A 6 -12.85 -25.29 21.06
CA HIS A 6 -14.20 -24.78 20.88
C HIS A 6 -14.39 -23.64 21.91
N THR A 7 -14.04 -22.41 21.52
CA THR A 7 -14.55 -21.20 22.16
C THR A 7 -15.95 -20.91 21.63
N LEU A 8 -16.93 -21.79 21.91
CA LEU A 8 -18.34 -21.40 21.82
C LEU A 8 -18.76 -20.84 23.16
N SER A 9 -18.38 -19.59 23.38
CA SER A 9 -19.16 -18.64 24.18
C SER A 9 -18.90 -17.21 23.70
N ASP A 10 -18.72 -17.02 22.39
CA ASP A 10 -18.86 -15.68 21.79
C ASP A 10 -20.22 -15.65 21.09
N GLU A 11 -21.27 -15.56 21.90
CA GLU A 11 -22.63 -15.18 21.49
C GLU A 11 -22.68 -13.70 21.02
N ASN A 12 -21.57 -12.99 21.21
CA ASN A 12 -21.32 -11.67 20.67
C ASN A 12 -20.55 -11.81 19.35
N GLY A 13 -20.95 -11.07 18.33
CA GLY A 13 -20.41 -11.13 16.95
C GLY A 13 -18.94 -10.74 16.75
N ASP A 14 -18.07 -10.95 17.74
CA ASP A 14 -16.66 -10.56 17.78
C ASP A 14 -15.71 -11.74 17.56
N HIS A 15 -16.04 -12.67 16.65
CA HIS A 15 -15.13 -13.75 16.30
C HIS A 15 -13.82 -13.16 15.70
N PRO A 16 -12.67 -13.26 16.40
CA PRO A 16 -11.48 -12.46 16.08
C PRO A 16 -10.91 -12.79 14.69
N LEU A 17 -11.02 -14.05 14.24
CA LEU A 17 -10.60 -14.42 12.89
C LEU A 17 -11.51 -13.81 11.82
N ALA A 18 -12.81 -13.65 12.09
CA ALA A 18 -13.74 -13.04 11.14
C ALA A 18 -13.42 -11.55 10.96
N LEU A 19 -13.13 -10.84 12.06
CA LEU A 19 -12.68 -9.45 12.04
C LEU A 19 -11.34 -9.28 11.29
N LEU A 20 -10.37 -10.18 11.52
CA LEU A 20 -9.10 -10.16 10.79
C LEU A 20 -9.27 -10.43 9.29
N GLN A 21 -10.19 -11.32 8.89
CA GLN A 21 -10.50 -11.57 7.49
C GLN A 21 -11.11 -10.33 6.82
N LEU A 22 -12.06 -9.65 7.47
CA LEU A 22 -12.63 -8.40 6.97
C LEU A 22 -11.56 -7.32 6.77
N LEU A 23 -10.67 -7.14 7.75
CA LEU A 23 -9.54 -6.20 7.64
C LEU A 23 -8.57 -6.60 6.52
N ALA A 24 -8.35 -7.89 6.28
CA ALA A 24 -7.51 -8.36 5.19
C ALA A 24 -8.10 -8.05 3.83
N GLU A 25 -9.42 -8.18 3.65
CA GLU A 25 -10.10 -7.80 2.41
C GLU A 25 -10.06 -6.29 2.18
N GLU A 26 -10.29 -5.48 3.22
CA GLU A 26 -10.16 -4.02 3.11
C GLU A 26 -8.73 -3.62 2.75
N ARG A 27 -7.73 -4.26 3.38
CA ARG A 27 -6.32 -4.04 3.03
C ARG A 27 -6.04 -4.40 1.57
N LYS A 28 -6.56 -5.52 1.05
CA LYS A 28 -6.40 -5.90 -0.37
C LYS A 28 -7.00 -4.85 -1.30
N ARG A 29 -8.18 -4.33 -0.97
CA ARG A 29 -8.83 -3.25 -1.72
C ARG A 29 -7.97 -1.99 -1.77
N LEU A 30 -7.43 -1.56 -0.64
CA LEU A 30 -6.53 -0.40 -0.56
C LEU A 30 -5.24 -0.62 -1.35
N ILE A 31 -4.67 -1.82 -1.31
CA ILE A 31 -3.48 -2.17 -2.11
C ILE A 31 -3.79 -2.10 -3.60
N ALA A 32 -4.95 -2.62 -4.02
CA ALA A 32 -5.37 -2.57 -5.43
C ALA A 32 -5.52 -1.12 -5.91
N ALA A 33 -6.14 -0.25 -5.12
CA ALA A 33 -6.26 1.18 -5.42
C ALA A 33 -4.88 1.88 -5.50
N ASN A 34 -4.00 1.63 -4.53
CA ASN A 34 -2.65 2.20 -4.52
C ASN A 34 -1.81 1.72 -5.71
N THR A 35 -2.02 0.50 -6.19
CA THR A 35 -1.30 -0.03 -7.36
C THR A 35 -1.62 0.75 -8.63
N ALA A 36 -2.87 1.20 -8.79
CA ALA A 36 -3.25 2.05 -9.92
C ALA A 36 -2.55 3.42 -9.85
N LEU A 37 -2.56 4.06 -8.67
CA LEU A 37 -1.87 5.33 -8.43
C LEU A 37 -0.36 5.21 -8.65
N ASP A 38 0.26 4.11 -8.23
CA ASP A 38 1.70 3.88 -8.40
C ASP A 38 2.13 3.85 -9.87
N ARG A 39 1.29 3.31 -10.76
CA ARG A 39 1.57 3.31 -12.21
C ARG A 39 1.52 4.72 -12.79
N GLU A 40 0.54 5.51 -12.38
CA GLU A 40 0.39 6.90 -12.81
C GLU A 40 1.55 7.75 -12.28
N GLN A 41 1.88 7.64 -10.99
CA GLN A 41 3.04 8.29 -10.40
C GLN A 41 4.32 7.91 -11.15
N ALA A 42 4.54 6.63 -11.48
CA ALA A 42 5.72 6.20 -12.24
C ALA A 42 5.77 6.81 -13.66
N ALA A 43 4.62 7.03 -14.31
CA ALA A 43 4.56 7.73 -15.59
C ALA A 43 4.90 9.22 -15.46
N LEU A 44 4.34 9.89 -14.45
CA LEU A 44 4.59 11.30 -14.16
C LEU A 44 6.03 11.56 -13.72
N VAL A 45 6.59 10.71 -12.86
CA VAL A 45 8.00 10.79 -12.44
C VAL A 45 8.93 10.68 -13.63
N ARG A 46 8.69 9.73 -14.55
CA ARG A 46 9.48 9.61 -15.79
C ARG A 46 9.34 10.84 -16.66
N LYS A 47 8.13 11.36 -16.86
CA LYS A 47 7.90 12.59 -17.62
C LYS A 47 8.65 13.78 -17.01
N ALA A 48 8.60 13.95 -15.69
CA ALA A 48 9.31 15.00 -14.97
C ALA A 48 10.84 14.83 -15.07
N ARG A 49 11.34 13.60 -14.94
CA ARG A 49 12.78 13.34 -15.14
C ARG A 49 13.24 13.66 -16.55
N ASN A 50 12.46 13.30 -17.58
CA ASN A 50 12.77 13.61 -18.97
C ASN A 50 12.71 15.11 -19.27
N ALA A 51 11.86 15.86 -18.56
CA ALA A 51 11.80 17.31 -18.64
C ALA A 51 12.91 18.02 -17.82
N GLY A 52 13.84 17.27 -17.22
CA GLY A 52 14.99 17.83 -16.50
C GLY A 52 14.73 18.17 -15.02
N TYR A 53 13.54 17.89 -14.47
CA TYR A 53 13.27 18.15 -13.06
C TYR A 53 14.15 17.29 -12.16
N GLY A 54 14.73 17.91 -11.13
CA GLY A 54 15.54 17.22 -10.12
C GLY A 54 14.73 16.32 -9.21
N TRP A 55 15.37 15.27 -8.67
CA TRP A 55 14.74 14.31 -7.76
C TRP A 55 14.12 14.96 -6.51
N GLN A 56 14.72 16.02 -5.99
CA GLN A 56 14.19 16.74 -4.83
C GLN A 56 12.84 17.40 -5.15
N MET A 57 12.71 18.04 -6.31
CA MET A 57 11.46 18.69 -6.74
C MET A 57 10.33 17.69 -6.91
N ILE A 58 10.63 16.55 -7.54
CA ILE A 58 9.68 15.44 -7.73
C ILE A 58 9.24 14.87 -6.37
N ALA A 59 10.17 14.75 -5.41
CA ALA A 59 9.88 14.26 -4.07
C ALA A 59 8.97 15.22 -3.29
N THR A 60 9.24 16.53 -3.34
CA THR A 60 8.38 17.54 -2.75
C THR A 60 6.97 17.49 -3.34
N ALA A 61 6.84 17.34 -4.66
CA ALA A 61 5.53 17.25 -5.32
C ALA A 61 4.75 15.97 -4.95
N LEU A 62 5.44 14.86 -4.68
CA LEU A 62 4.83 13.61 -4.23
C LEU A 62 4.58 13.55 -2.71
N GLY A 63 5.03 14.56 -1.95
CA GLY A 63 4.91 14.58 -0.49
C GLY A 63 5.78 13.53 0.21
N VAL A 64 6.85 13.05 -0.43
CA VAL A 64 7.74 12.04 0.14
C VAL A 64 9.19 12.52 0.13
N THR A 65 10.07 11.78 0.80
CA THR A 65 11.50 12.15 0.83
C THR A 65 12.20 11.85 -0.49
N ARG A 66 13.26 12.60 -0.81
CA ARG A 66 14.09 12.35 -2.01
C ARG A 66 14.62 10.92 -2.06
N GLN A 67 15.03 10.37 -0.91
CA GLN A 67 15.50 8.98 -0.82
C GLN A 67 14.37 7.99 -1.12
N ALA A 68 13.15 8.24 -0.65
CA ALA A 68 12.00 7.38 -0.93
C ALA A 68 11.65 7.37 -2.43
N VAL A 69 11.59 8.54 -3.08
CA VAL A 69 11.40 8.62 -4.55
C VAL A 69 12.53 7.91 -5.28
N HIS A 70 13.77 8.16 -4.89
CA HIS A 70 14.92 7.55 -5.56
C HIS A 70 14.95 6.02 -5.39
N LYS A 71 14.59 5.51 -4.21
CA LYS A 71 14.48 4.07 -3.96
C LYS A 71 13.34 3.43 -4.77
N LYS A 72 12.20 4.12 -4.90
CA LYS A 72 11.00 3.61 -5.59
C LYS A 72 11.09 3.72 -7.11
N TYR A 73 11.62 4.84 -7.63
CA TYR A 73 11.59 5.18 -9.06
C TYR A 73 12.97 5.35 -9.70
N GLY A 74 14.03 5.51 -8.91
CA GLY A 74 15.39 5.72 -9.40
C GLY A 74 16.16 4.45 -9.72
N ARG A 75 15.60 3.26 -9.48
CA ARG A 75 16.26 1.96 -9.69
C ARG A 75 15.88 1.27 -11.00
N ARG A 76 15.54 2.05 -12.02
CA ARG A 76 15.28 1.55 -13.37
C ARG A 76 16.39 1.97 -14.31
#